data_AF-A0AAD6PG63-F1
#
_entry.id   AF-A0AAD6PG63-F1
#
_cell.length_a   1.000
_cell.length_b   1.000
_cell.length_c   1.000
_cell.angle_alpha   90.00
_cell.angle_beta   90.00
_cell.angle_gamma   90.00
#
_symmetry.space_group_name_H-M   'P 1'
#
loop_
_entity.id
_entity.type
_entity.pdbx_description
1 polymer ?
#
loop_
_entity_poly.entity_id
_entity_poly.type
_entity_poly.pdbx_seq_one_letter_code
_entity_poly.pdbx_strand_id
1 'polypeptide(L)'
;MEGNSGGGSGSGAAAAGGGGGNDVELMCKTLQVEHKLFYFDLKENPRGRYLKISEKTSATRSTIIVPFSGISWFLDHFNHCVSNSAEDQDLITKELQLDTKVFYFDIGENRRGRFLKVHCSPPRILIIASY
;
A
#
# COMPACT_ATOMS: atom_id res chain seq x y z
N MET A 1 9.28 -1.25 -57.79
CA MET A 1 8.14 -0.83 -56.95
C MET A 1 7.82 -1.99 -56.01
N GLU A 2 7.60 -1.91 -54.71
CA GLU A 2 7.51 -0.90 -53.65
C GLU A 2 7.70 -1.71 -52.33
N GLY A 3 8.46 -1.23 -51.34
CA GLY A 3 7.94 -0.45 -50.22
C GLY A 3 7.25 -1.35 -49.17
N ASN A 4 7.90 -1.78 -48.08
CA ASN A 4 8.19 -1.06 -46.83
C ASN A 4 7.16 -1.30 -45.68
N SER A 5 7.72 -1.67 -44.51
CA SER A 5 7.33 -1.30 -43.14
C SER A 5 6.16 -1.95 -42.38
N GLY A 6 6.47 -2.21 -41.10
CA GLY A 6 5.55 -2.48 -39.98
C GLY A 6 6.10 -3.62 -39.12
N GLY A 7 7.10 -3.44 -38.25
CA GLY A 7 7.11 -2.45 -37.18
C GLY A 7 6.38 -2.97 -35.93
N GLY A 8 6.76 -4.16 -35.43
CA GLY A 8 6.21 -4.76 -34.21
C GLY A 8 7.14 -4.55 -33.02
N SER A 9 7.19 -3.34 -32.50
CA SER A 9 7.85 -3.02 -31.23
C SER A 9 7.02 -3.57 -30.06
N GLY A 10 7.28 -4.82 -29.68
CA GLY A 10 6.80 -5.41 -28.44
C GLY A 10 7.67 -4.97 -27.26
N SER A 11 7.54 -3.71 -26.84
CA SER A 11 8.10 -3.20 -25.60
C SER A 11 7.32 -3.77 -24.41
N GLY A 12 7.62 -5.01 -24.04
CA GLY A 12 7.16 -5.66 -22.82
C GLY A 12 8.26 -5.70 -21.76
N ALA A 13 8.92 -4.57 -21.50
CA ALA A 13 9.87 -4.43 -20.40
C ALA A 13 9.10 -4.35 -19.07
N ALA A 14 8.61 -5.49 -18.57
CA ALA A 14 8.22 -5.64 -17.18
C ALA A 14 9.50 -5.93 -16.35
N ALA A 15 10.34 -4.91 -16.21
CA ALA A 15 11.48 -4.95 -15.31
C ALA A 15 10.98 -4.82 -13.86
N ALA A 16 11.11 -5.93 -13.13
CA ALA A 16 11.58 -6.02 -11.75
C ALA A 16 11.03 -5.03 -10.70
N GLY A 17 10.25 -5.58 -9.77
CA GLY A 17 10.17 -5.11 -8.38
C GLY A 17 10.25 -6.32 -7.46
N GLY A 18 11.48 -6.63 -7.00
CA GLY A 18 11.86 -7.91 -6.43
C GLY A 18 11.13 -8.37 -5.16
N GLY A 19 11.17 -9.69 -4.99
CA GLY A 19 10.86 -10.42 -3.78
C GLY A 19 11.31 -11.86 -3.94
N GLY A 20 12.61 -12.10 -3.81
CA GLY A 20 13.14 -13.46 -3.64
C GLY A 20 12.67 -14.01 -2.29
N GLY A 21 12.07 -15.20 -2.31
CA GLY A 21 11.51 -15.88 -1.14
C GLY A 21 10.30 -16.72 -1.54
N ASN A 22 10.06 -17.82 -0.85
CA ASN A 22 9.04 -18.86 -1.14
C ASN A 22 7.57 -18.40 -0.97
N ASP A 23 7.25 -17.19 -1.41
CA ASP A 23 5.96 -16.55 -1.17
C ASP A 23 5.02 -16.84 -2.36
N VAL A 24 3.94 -17.57 -2.08
CA VAL A 24 2.87 -17.88 -3.03
C VAL A 24 1.89 -16.71 -3.08
N GLU A 25 1.58 -16.22 -4.27
CA GLU A 25 0.55 -15.21 -4.45
C GLU A 25 -0.84 -15.87 -4.52
N LEU A 26 -1.73 -15.49 -3.61
CA LEU A 26 -3.09 -16.02 -3.55
C LEU A 26 -4.09 -15.12 -4.28
N MET A 27 -3.90 -13.80 -4.18
CA MET A 27 -4.72 -12.80 -4.86
C MET A 27 -3.91 -11.52 -5.07
N CYS A 28 -4.12 -10.87 -6.20
CA CYS A 28 -3.64 -9.51 -6.47
C CYS A 28 -4.81 -8.65 -6.95
N LYS A 29 -4.93 -7.44 -6.40
CA LYS A 29 -5.82 -6.40 -6.90
C LYS A 29 -5.06 -5.09 -7.04
N THR A 30 -5.35 -4.37 -8.13
CA THR A 30 -4.81 -3.04 -8.38
C THR A 30 -5.95 -2.03 -8.37
N LEU A 31 -5.74 -0.90 -7.70
CA LEU A 31 -6.65 0.23 -7.70
C LEU A 31 -5.89 1.48 -8.14
N GLN A 32 -6.39 2.16 -9.17
CA GLN A 32 -5.87 3.45 -9.58
C GLN A 32 -6.72 4.56 -8.99
N VAL A 33 -6.09 5.51 -8.31
CA VAL A 33 -6.72 6.72 -7.81
C VAL A 33 -5.85 7.91 -8.22
N GLU A 34 -6.39 8.78 -9.05
CA GLU A 34 -5.65 9.88 -9.68
C GLU A 34 -4.36 9.38 -10.37
N HIS A 35 -3.19 9.87 -9.94
CA HIS A 35 -1.86 9.47 -10.43
C HIS A 35 -1.20 8.37 -9.57
N LYS A 36 -1.93 7.79 -8.62
CA LYS A 36 -1.43 6.77 -7.71
C LYS A 36 -1.98 5.39 -8.08
N LEU A 37 -1.11 4.38 -7.98
CA LEU A 37 -1.47 2.97 -8.10
C LEU A 37 -1.31 2.29 -6.75
N PHE A 38 -2.39 1.67 -6.27
CA PHE A 38 -2.41 0.86 -5.07
C PHE A 38 -2.46 -0.61 -5.45
N TYR A 39 -1.52 -1.40 -4.91
CA TYR A 39 -1.47 -2.85 -5.07
C TYR A 39 -1.84 -3.52 -3.74
N PHE A 40 -2.75 -4.48 -3.81
CA PHE A 40 -3.21 -5.28 -2.69
C PHE A 40 -2.92 -6.76 -3.02
N ASP A 41 -1.80 -7.25 -2.51
CA ASP A 41 -1.34 -8.61 -2.78
C ASP A 41 -1.51 -9.47 -1.53
N LEU A 42 -2.45 -10.41 -1.56
CA LEU A 42 -2.59 -11.44 -0.54
C LEU A 42 -1.63 -12.58 -0.88
N LYS A 43 -0.67 -12.84 0.01
CA LYS A 43 0.38 -13.84 -0.18
C LYS A 43 0.45 -14.80 0.99
N GLU A 44 1.07 -15.95 0.75
CA GLU A 44 1.31 -16.99 1.74
C GLU A 44 2.78 -17.42 1.69
N ASN A 45 3.38 -17.58 2.85
CA ASN A 45 4.70 -18.19 2.99
C ASN A 45 4.70 -19.15 4.18
N PRO A 46 5.81 -19.87 4.47
CA PRO A 46 5.83 -20.81 5.58
C PRO A 46 5.55 -20.20 6.97
N ARG A 47 5.57 -18.87 7.12
CA ARG A 47 5.22 -18.17 8.37
C ARG A 47 3.72 -17.81 8.44
N GLY A 48 2.97 -18.02 7.37
CA GLY A 48 1.54 -17.78 7.27
C GLY A 48 1.15 -16.82 6.14
N ARG A 49 -0.11 -16.41 6.15
CA ARG A 49 -0.69 -15.48 5.16
C ARG A 49 -0.54 -14.02 5.59
N TYR A 50 -0.34 -13.14 4.63
CA TYR A 50 -0.25 -11.71 4.85
C TYR A 50 -0.74 -10.91 3.64
N LEU A 51 -1.24 -9.71 3.89
CA LEU A 51 -1.59 -8.74 2.85
C LEU A 51 -0.48 -7.71 2.71
N LYS A 52 0.10 -7.61 1.52
CA LYS A 52 1.04 -6.54 1.14
C LYS A 52 0.26 -5.43 0.46
N ILE A 53 0.26 -4.25 1.07
CA ILE A 53 -0.38 -3.06 0.53
C ILE A 53 0.73 -2.12 0.07
N SER A 54 0.75 -1.78 -1.22
CA SER A 54 1.76 -0.88 -1.79
C SER A 54 1.13 0.30 -2.50
N GLU A 55 1.53 1.52 -2.13
CA GLU A 55 1.24 2.72 -2.91
C GLU A 55 2.43 3.00 -3.85
N LYS A 56 2.17 3.19 -5.13
CA LYS A 56 3.14 3.60 -6.14
C LYS A 56 2.71 4.92 -6.77
N THR A 57 3.60 5.90 -6.73
CA THR A 57 3.50 7.16 -7.48
C THR A 57 4.54 7.16 -8.62
N SER A 58 4.65 8.27 -9.35
CA SER A 58 5.73 8.45 -10.34
C SER A 58 7.12 8.51 -9.67
N ALA A 59 7.20 8.97 -8.43
CA ALA A 59 8.46 9.22 -7.74
C ALA A 59 8.82 8.14 -6.71
N THR A 60 7.84 7.57 -6.02
CA THR A 60 8.05 6.73 -4.83
C THR A 60 7.17 5.50 -4.81
N ARG A 61 7.61 4.47 -4.07
CA ARG A 61 6.81 3.30 -3.74
C ARG A 61 6.91 3.01 -2.25
N SER A 62 5.79 3.08 -1.55
CA SER A 62 5.68 2.79 -0.13
C SER A 62 4.93 1.47 0.07
N THR A 63 5.26 0.71 1.11
CA THR A 63 4.64 -0.61 1.34
C THR A 63 4.51 -0.91 2.82
N ILE A 64 3.36 -1.44 3.20
CA ILE A 64 3.11 -2.06 4.50
C ILE A 64 2.73 -3.53 4.33
N ILE A 65 2.99 -4.34 5.36
CA ILE A 65 2.63 -5.76 5.41
C ILE A 65 1.75 -5.97 6.62
N VAL A 66 0.51 -6.39 6.39
CA VAL A 66 -0.49 -6.66 7.42
C VAL A 66 -0.64 -8.18 7.54
N PRO A 67 -0.42 -8.79 8.72
CA PRO A 67 -0.73 -10.21 8.94
C PRO A 67 -2.20 -10.50 8.62
N PHE A 68 -2.51 -11.67 8.06
CA PHE A 68 -3.89 -11.99 7.68
C PHE A 68 -4.87 -11.92 8.86
N SER A 69 -4.42 -12.32 10.06
CA SER A 69 -5.17 -12.23 11.31
C SER A 69 -5.59 -10.81 11.69
N GLY A 70 -4.86 -9.79 11.22
CA GLY A 70 -5.10 -8.39 11.56
C GLY A 70 -5.92 -7.59 10.55
N ILE A 71 -6.29 -8.20 9.41
CA ILE A 71 -6.97 -7.48 8.32
C ILE A 71 -8.34 -6.96 8.76
N SER A 72 -9.10 -7.73 9.56
CA SER A 72 -10.42 -7.30 10.03
C SER A 72 -10.34 -6.02 10.86
N TRP A 73 -9.43 -5.97 11.84
CA TRP A 73 -9.24 -4.77 12.67
C TRP A 73 -8.73 -3.57 11.86
N PHE A 74 -7.95 -3.82 10.81
CA PHE A 74 -7.48 -2.80 9.88
C PHE A 74 -8.65 -2.19 9.09
N LEU A 75 -9.61 -3.01 8.64
CA LEU A 75 -10.84 -2.55 7.99
C LEU A 75 -11.75 -1.79 8.96
N ASP A 76 -11.87 -2.24 10.21
CA ASP A 76 -12.66 -1.54 11.23
C ASP A 76 -12.12 -0.11 11.46
N HIS A 77 -10.80 0.05 11.50
CA HIS A 77 -10.16 1.37 11.60
C HIS A 77 -10.44 2.23 10.36
N PHE A 78 -10.35 1.67 9.15
CA PHE A 78 -10.72 2.40 7.95
C PHE A 78 -12.17 2.87 7.95
N ASN A 79 -13.10 1.98 8.30
CA ASN A 79 -14.52 2.31 8.38
C ASN A 79 -14.77 3.42 9.40
N HIS A 80 -14.12 3.33 10.56
CA HIS A 80 -14.19 4.36 11.58
C HIS A 80 -13.66 5.71 11.09
N CYS A 81 -12.52 5.73 10.38
CA CYS A 81 -11.98 6.96 9.78
C CYS A 81 -12.94 7.59 8.77
N VAL A 82 -13.68 6.79 8.00
CA VAL A 82 -14.69 7.29 7.06
C VAL A 82 -15.89 7.86 7.82
N SER A 83 -16.42 7.13 8.79
CA SER A 83 -17.61 7.52 9.58
C SER A 83 -17.38 8.77 10.43
N ASN A 84 -16.19 8.94 11.01
CA ASN A 84 -15.89 10.05 11.92
C ASN A 84 -15.33 11.29 11.21
N SER A 85 -15.20 11.27 9.88
CA SER A 85 -14.69 12.41 9.11
C SER A 85 -15.60 13.66 9.10
N ALA A 86 -16.71 13.65 9.85
CA ALA A 86 -17.74 14.69 9.89
C ALA A 86 -17.77 15.52 11.19
N GLU A 87 -17.09 15.10 12.26
CA GLU A 87 -17.07 15.82 13.53
C GLU A 87 -15.62 16.12 13.94
N ASP A 88 -15.32 17.39 14.25
CA ASP A 88 -13.99 17.94 14.59
C ASP A 88 -13.31 17.33 15.84
N GLN A 89 -13.85 16.24 16.38
CA GLN A 89 -13.18 15.47 17.41
C GLN A 89 -12.25 14.46 16.75
N ASP A 90 -10.96 14.78 16.88
CA ASP A 90 -9.85 13.85 16.93
C ASP A 90 -9.11 13.60 15.61
N LEU A 91 -8.24 14.56 15.29
CA LEU A 91 -6.91 14.37 14.69
C LEU A 91 -6.01 13.41 15.52
N ILE A 92 -6.59 12.47 16.29
CA ILE A 92 -5.88 11.54 17.15
C ILE A 92 -5.43 10.36 16.29
N THR A 93 -4.12 10.19 16.25
CA THR A 93 -3.47 8.97 15.75
C THR A 93 -4.08 7.74 16.45
N LYS A 94 -4.64 6.81 15.68
CA LYS A 94 -5.08 5.52 16.22
C LYS A 94 -3.97 4.50 16.07
N GLU A 95 -3.72 3.76 17.15
CA GLU A 95 -2.74 2.68 17.18
C GLU A 95 -3.42 1.31 17.11
N LEU A 96 -2.92 0.45 16.22
CA LEU A 96 -3.32 -0.95 16.12
C LEU A 96 -2.08 -1.82 16.28
N GLN A 97 -1.94 -2.46 17.44
CA GLN A 97 -0.88 -3.41 17.70
C GLN A 97 -1.27 -4.80 17.20
N LEU A 98 -0.46 -5.34 16.29
CA LEU A 98 -0.56 -6.69 15.72
C LEU A 98 0.78 -7.41 15.90
N ASP A 99 0.80 -8.42 16.77
CA ASP A 99 2.00 -9.16 17.14
C ASP A 99 3.15 -8.21 17.58
N THR A 100 4.18 -8.10 16.74
CA THR A 100 5.37 -7.26 16.94
C THR A 100 5.31 -5.93 16.20
N LYS A 101 4.20 -5.66 15.50
CA LYS A 101 3.98 -4.47 14.69
C LYS A 101 2.95 -3.57 15.35
N VAL A 102 3.18 -2.27 15.33
CA VAL A 102 2.20 -1.25 15.67
C VAL A 102 1.90 -0.46 14.41
N PHE A 103 0.64 -0.38 14.02
CA PHE A 103 0.17 0.44 12.92
C PHE A 103 -0.44 1.72 13.46
N TYR A 104 -0.11 2.83 12.83
CA TYR A 104 -0.59 4.15 13.19
C TYR A 104 -1.43 4.68 12.03
N PHE A 105 -2.62 5.16 12.36
CA PHE A 105 -3.59 5.73 11.42
C PHE A 105 -3.77 7.21 11.75
N ASP A 106 -3.32 8.07 10.83
CA ASP A 106 -3.38 9.52 11.00
C ASP A 106 -4.25 10.14 9.89
N ILE A 107 -5.22 10.96 10.26
CA ILE A 107 -5.92 11.81 9.30
C ILE A 107 -5.10 13.08 9.10
N GLY A 108 -4.58 13.26 7.90
CA GLY A 108 -3.87 14.46 7.48
C GLY A 108 -4.70 15.29 6.51
N GLU A 109 -4.33 16.56 6.38
CA GLU A 109 -4.90 17.46 5.39
C GLU A 109 -3.79 18.17 4.64
N ASN A 110 -3.97 18.34 3.34
CA ASN A 110 -3.07 19.13 2.50
C ASN A 110 -3.87 19.93 1.47
N ARG A 111 -3.18 20.68 0.60
CA ARG A 111 -3.83 21.51 -0.44
C ARG A 111 -4.71 20.72 -1.42
N ARG A 112 -4.57 19.40 -1.48
CA ARG A 112 -5.35 18.49 -2.33
C ARG A 112 -6.53 17.85 -1.59
N GLY A 113 -6.69 18.17 -0.31
CA GLY A 113 -7.73 17.65 0.57
C GLY A 113 -7.19 16.76 1.68
N ARG A 114 -8.12 16.08 2.36
CA ARG A 114 -7.83 15.16 3.45
C ARG A 114 -7.34 13.81 2.93
N PHE A 115 -6.44 13.19 3.67
CA PHE A 115 -5.89 11.88 3.37
C PHE A 115 -5.66 11.09 4.66
N LEU A 116 -5.79 9.77 4.57
CA LEU A 116 -5.41 8.87 5.65
C LEU A 116 -3.98 8.40 5.42
N LYS A 117 -3.11 8.62 6.39
CA LYS A 117 -1.74 8.12 6.43
C LYS A 117 -1.72 6.87 7.31
N VAL A 118 -1.17 5.79 6.77
CA VAL A 118 -0.92 4.56 7.55
C VAL A 118 0.56 4.25 7.55
N HIS A 119 1.13 4.05 8.72
CA HIS A 119 2.54 3.68 8.88
C HIS A 119 2.73 2.61 9.97
N CYS A 120 3.83 1.86 9.93
CA CYS A 120 4.08 0.71 10.80
C CYS A 120 5.42 0.85 11.55
N SER A 121 5.42 0.66 12.87
CA SER A 121 6.56 0.72 13.81
C SER A 121 6.70 -0.62 14.59
N PRO A 122 7.87 -0.98 15.17
CA PRO A 122 9.16 -0.33 15.07
C PRO A 122 9.73 -0.49 13.65
N PRO A 123 10.35 0.57 13.10
CA PRO A 123 11.16 0.40 11.91
C PRO A 123 12.31 -0.54 12.25
N ARG A 124 12.48 -1.60 11.47
CA ARG A 124 13.85 -1.91 11.04
C ARG A 124 14.23 -0.78 10.09
N ILE A 125 14.74 0.30 10.69
CA ILE A 125 15.29 1.55 10.13
C ILE A 125 14.84 1.87 8.70
N LEU A 126 13.99 2.89 8.52
CA LEU A 126 14.10 3.81 7.38
C LEU A 126 13.37 5.12 7.71
N ILE A 127 14.13 6.21 7.81
CA ILE A 127 13.62 7.58 7.83
C ILE A 127 13.15 7.90 6.41
N ILE A 128 11.95 8.45 6.24
CA ILE A 128 11.57 9.11 4.99
C ILE A 128 11.27 10.56 5.33
N ALA A 129 12.24 11.43 5.02
CA ALA A 129 12.10 12.87 5.06
C ALA A 129 11.29 13.37 3.87
N SER A 130 10.55 14.45 4.11
CA SER A 130 9.80 15.24 3.15
C SER A 130 10.70 15.86 2.07
N TYR A 131 10.12 16.08 0.89
CA TYR A 131 10.38 17.25 0.05
C TYR A 131 9.04 17.82 -0.41
#